data_AF-A0A346R6A8-F1
#
_entry.id   AF-A0A346R6A8-F1
#
_cell.length_a   1.000
_cell.length_b   1.000
_cell.length_c   1.000
_cell.angle_alpha   90.00
_cell.angle_beta   90.00
_cell.angle_gamma   90.00
#
_symmetry.space_group_name_H-M   'P 1'
#
loop_
_entity.id
_entity.type
_entity.pdbx_description
1 polymer ?
#
loop_
_entity_poly.entity_id
_entity_poly.type
_entity_poly.pdbx_seq_one_letter_code
_entity_poly.pdbx_strand_id
1 'polypeptide(L)'
;MHLWPDILLGFWLLLFSVILQRTGTPADIVCLGTIAALGFATRVDFAALPLFGAVYWIAQGADPVTVSAGVIGPTVAVAALLSVVNGRRHGIWAPDTTVLFNLRVAATELRHPQASTGALMRMTVKSHADRLGSRGPDTAAGAPLAPPCRRARLVPGLWFRRLITLTGQETFVRHTLIQMSAAGYAPIASRLVAQLIDTNLRLWFPVLCGAFVLYGRQMPAATVALVAVMIALQSLVQTRSRYRMAVLPVIAANVAAAAWGDGLAAANAQDIVMSGIVMALLICVPPRPEADAVP
;
A
#
# COMPACT_ATOMS: atom_id res chain seq x y z
N MET A 1 13.50 13.84 2.29
CA MET A 1 12.31 13.80 3.16
C MET A 1 11.14 13.20 2.38
N HIS A 2 10.61 12.05 2.79
CA HIS A 2 9.45 11.39 2.14
C HIS A 2 8.31 11.09 3.12
N LEU A 3 8.35 11.63 4.35
CA LEU A 3 7.30 11.41 5.36
C LEU A 3 5.97 12.10 4.99
N TRP A 4 6.07 13.25 4.30
CA TRP A 4 4.93 14.10 3.98
C TRP A 4 3.95 13.46 2.98
N PRO A 5 4.41 12.83 1.88
CA PRO A 5 3.54 12.03 1.03
C PRO A 5 2.77 10.96 1.80
N ASP A 6 3.43 10.15 2.63
CA ASP A 6 2.81 8.99 3.27
C ASP A 6 1.75 9.36 4.34
N ILE A 7 1.94 10.48 5.05
CA ILE A 7 0.91 11.03 5.96
C ILE A 7 -0.29 11.56 5.17
N LEU A 8 -0.03 12.28 4.08
CA LEU A 8 -1.08 12.79 3.20
C LEU A 8 -1.91 11.63 2.59
N LEU A 9 -1.26 10.49 2.29
CA LEU A 9 -1.95 9.28 1.84
C LEU A 9 -2.91 8.74 2.89
N GLY A 10 -2.49 8.66 4.15
CA GLY A 10 -3.36 8.21 5.24
C GLY A 10 -4.56 9.13 5.44
N PHE A 11 -4.37 10.44 5.27
CA PHE A 11 -5.45 11.41 5.27
C PHE A 11 -6.47 11.17 4.14
N TRP A 12 -6.02 10.97 2.89
CA TRP A 12 -6.93 10.68 1.77
C TRP A 12 -7.72 9.39 1.98
N LEU A 13 -7.08 8.34 2.48
CA LEU A 13 -7.75 7.08 2.78
C LEU A 13 -8.78 7.22 3.91
N LEU A 14 -8.47 8.02 4.93
CA LEU A 14 -9.40 8.29 6.01
C LEU A 14 -10.63 9.04 5.51
N LEU A 15 -10.44 10.10 4.73
CA LEU A 15 -11.55 10.83 4.09
C LEU A 15 -12.39 9.91 3.21
N PHE A 16 -11.74 9.06 2.40
CA PHE A 16 -12.43 8.10 1.55
C PHE A 16 -13.28 7.13 2.39
N SER A 17 -12.73 6.59 3.48
CA SER A 17 -13.46 5.74 4.43
C SER A 17 -14.67 6.44 5.04
N VAL A 18 -14.54 7.71 5.43
CA VAL A 18 -15.66 8.48 6.02
C VAL A 18 -16.79 8.64 5.00
N ILE A 19 -16.48 8.95 3.74
CA ILE A 19 -17.55 9.11 2.73
C ILE A 19 -18.22 7.78 2.37
N LEU A 20 -17.50 6.65 2.38
CA LEU A 20 -18.10 5.33 2.17
C LEU A 20 -19.16 4.96 3.22
N GLN A 21 -19.06 5.55 4.42
CA GLN A 21 -20.01 5.33 5.51
C GLN A 21 -21.26 6.22 5.40
N ARG A 22 -21.27 7.19 4.47
CA ARG A 22 -22.42 8.08 4.24
C ARG A 22 -23.43 7.48 3.27
N THR A 23 -24.67 7.93 3.38
CA THR A 23 -25.80 7.47 2.58
C THR A 23 -25.76 8.04 1.17
N GLY A 24 -25.55 7.18 0.16
CA GLY A 24 -26.33 7.17 -1.08
C GLY A 24 -26.29 8.36 -2.07
N THR A 25 -25.82 9.56 -1.69
CA THR A 25 -26.14 10.76 -2.47
C THR A 25 -25.21 10.95 -3.68
N PRO A 26 -25.69 11.59 -4.76
CA PRO A 26 -24.84 11.99 -5.88
C PRO A 26 -23.64 12.85 -5.45
N ALA A 27 -23.81 13.67 -4.41
CA ALA A 27 -22.73 14.49 -3.85
C ALA A 27 -21.62 13.62 -3.22
N ASP A 28 -21.97 12.54 -2.53
CA ASP A 28 -20.99 11.59 -1.96
C ASP A 28 -20.18 10.87 -3.05
N ILE A 29 -20.83 10.50 -4.16
CA ILE A 29 -20.18 9.89 -5.33
C ILE A 29 -19.14 10.85 -5.93
N VAL A 30 -19.49 12.13 -6.10
CA VAL A 30 -18.56 13.16 -6.61
C VAL A 30 -17.42 13.43 -5.63
N CYS A 31 -17.70 13.50 -4.32
CA CYS A 31 -16.68 13.66 -3.30
C CYS A 31 -15.69 12.49 -3.30
N LEU A 32 -16.16 11.24 -3.44
CA LEU A 32 -15.29 10.06 -3.57
C LEU A 32 -14.38 10.15 -4.79
N GLY A 33 -14.93 10.55 -5.95
CA GLY A 33 -14.13 10.74 -7.15
C GLY A 33 -13.09 11.84 -7.00
N THR A 34 -13.41 12.93 -6.30
CA THR A 34 -12.48 14.02 -6.03
C THR A 34 -11.36 13.56 -5.09
N ILE A 35 -11.67 12.86 -4.01
CA ILE A 35 -10.67 12.29 -3.08
C ILE A 35 -9.78 11.27 -3.81
N ALA A 36 -10.38 10.40 -4.62
CA ALA A 36 -9.65 9.44 -5.45
C ALA A 36 -8.70 10.15 -6.44
N ALA A 37 -9.17 11.21 -7.09
CA ALA A 37 -8.39 11.97 -8.06
C ALA A 37 -7.23 12.74 -7.40
N LEU A 38 -7.46 13.33 -6.21
CA LEU A 38 -6.42 13.98 -5.42
C LEU A 38 -5.40 12.96 -4.89
N GLY A 39 -5.88 11.81 -4.40
CA GLY A 39 -5.02 10.68 -4.03
C GLY A 39 -4.15 10.23 -5.21
N PHE A 40 -4.74 10.07 -6.39
CA PHE A 40 -4.02 9.72 -7.61
C PHE A 40 -3.00 10.78 -8.03
N ALA A 41 -3.35 12.07 -7.94
CA ALA A 41 -2.42 13.17 -8.21
C ALA A 41 -1.17 13.09 -7.32
N THR A 42 -1.35 12.66 -6.07
CA THR A 42 -0.23 12.49 -5.13
C THR A 42 0.57 11.22 -5.42
N ARG A 43 -0.08 10.08 -5.70
CA ARG A 43 0.57 8.81 -6.07
C ARG A 43 -0.31 7.94 -6.98
N VAL A 44 0.32 7.36 -8.00
CA VAL A 44 -0.34 6.51 -9.00
C VAL A 44 -1.00 5.23 -8.42
N ASP A 45 -0.49 4.69 -7.30
CA ASP A 45 -1.06 3.49 -6.65
C ASP A 45 -2.51 3.72 -6.17
N PHE A 46 -2.92 4.97 -5.99
CA PHE A 46 -4.27 5.36 -5.61
C PHE A 46 -5.27 5.32 -6.77
N ALA A 47 -4.83 4.96 -7.98
CA ALA A 47 -5.72 4.59 -9.09
C ALA A 47 -6.64 3.40 -8.76
N ALA A 48 -6.34 2.65 -7.70
CA ALA A 48 -7.24 1.62 -7.19
C ALA A 48 -8.43 2.16 -6.38
N LEU A 49 -8.34 3.36 -5.78
CA LEU A 49 -9.47 3.97 -5.07
C LEU A 49 -10.68 4.25 -5.97
N PRO A 50 -10.54 4.85 -7.17
CA PRO A 50 -11.70 5.06 -8.03
C PRO A 50 -12.28 3.74 -8.53
N LEU A 51 -11.46 2.70 -8.73
CA LEU A 51 -11.94 1.36 -9.08
C LEU A 51 -12.73 0.73 -7.93
N PHE A 52 -12.18 0.77 -6.72
CA PHE A 52 -12.87 0.27 -5.52
C PHE A 52 -14.18 1.02 -5.28
N GLY A 53 -14.15 2.36 -5.34
CA GLY A 53 -15.33 3.20 -5.21
C GLY A 53 -16.39 2.88 -6.27
N ALA A 54 -15.97 2.68 -7.52
CA ALA A 54 -16.89 2.31 -8.59
C ALA A 54 -17.56 0.96 -8.35
N VAL A 55 -16.78 -0.07 -8.01
CA VAL A 55 -17.32 -1.41 -7.70
C VAL A 55 -18.28 -1.35 -6.51
N TYR A 56 -17.90 -0.64 -5.44
CA TYR A 56 -18.73 -0.48 -4.26
C TYR A 56 -20.09 0.16 -4.60
N TRP A 57 -20.09 1.28 -5.32
CA TRP A 57 -21.33 2.00 -5.63
C TRP A 57 -22.21 1.30 -6.67
N ILE A 58 -21.62 0.64 -7.65
CA ILE A 58 -22.37 -0.23 -8.57
C ILE A 58 -23.05 -1.35 -7.78
N ALA A 59 -22.35 -1.96 -6.81
CA ALA A 59 -22.94 -3.00 -5.96
C ALA A 59 -24.09 -2.48 -5.06
N GLN A 60 -24.11 -1.18 -4.75
CA GLN A 60 -25.21 -0.51 -4.04
C GLN A 60 -26.36 -0.07 -4.96
N GLY A 61 -26.31 -0.42 -6.26
CA GLY A 61 -27.36 -0.13 -7.23
C GLY A 61 -27.27 1.24 -7.90
N ALA A 62 -26.15 1.95 -7.76
CA ALA A 62 -25.95 3.19 -8.51
C ALA A 62 -25.77 2.92 -10.01
N ASP A 63 -26.35 3.79 -10.83
CA ASP A 63 -26.22 3.71 -12.28
C ASP A 63 -24.74 3.84 -12.72
N PRO A 64 -24.26 2.97 -13.64
CA PRO A 64 -22.88 3.00 -14.12
C PRO A 64 -22.44 4.33 -14.73
N VAL A 65 -23.34 5.10 -15.35
CA VAL A 65 -23.00 6.42 -15.94
C VAL A 65 -22.71 7.41 -14.83
N THR A 66 -23.54 7.44 -13.79
CA THR A 66 -23.35 8.29 -12.61
C THR A 66 -22.06 7.94 -11.87
N VAL A 67 -21.76 6.66 -11.69
CA VAL A 67 -20.51 6.19 -11.08
C VAL A 67 -19.29 6.55 -11.94
N SER A 68 -19.41 6.38 -13.27
CA SER A 68 -18.33 6.70 -14.19
C SER A 68 -18.04 8.20 -14.20
N ALA A 69 -19.07 9.04 -14.25
CA ALA A 69 -18.93 10.49 -14.22
C ALA A 69 -18.46 11.01 -12.86
N GLY A 70 -18.94 10.43 -11.76
CA GLY A 70 -18.70 10.92 -10.40
C GLY A 70 -17.43 10.38 -9.74
N VAL A 71 -17.06 9.11 -9.97
CA VAL A 71 -15.90 8.46 -9.31
C VAL A 71 -14.70 8.33 -10.24
N ILE A 72 -14.91 7.79 -11.44
CA ILE A 72 -13.81 7.49 -12.39
C ILE A 72 -13.38 8.76 -13.13
N GLY A 73 -14.35 9.54 -13.60
CA GLY A 73 -14.18 10.74 -14.42
C GLY A 73 -13.18 11.75 -13.84
N PRO A 74 -13.29 12.16 -12.57
CA PRO A 74 -12.35 13.09 -11.96
C PRO A 74 -10.91 12.58 -11.97
N THR A 75 -10.70 11.28 -11.74
CA THR A 75 -9.34 10.70 -11.77
C THR A 75 -8.76 10.71 -13.18
N VAL A 76 -9.58 10.37 -14.19
CA VAL A 76 -9.17 10.43 -15.61
C VAL A 76 -8.85 11.87 -16.03
N ALA A 77 -9.66 12.84 -15.61
CA ALA A 77 -9.42 14.26 -15.90
C ALA A 77 -8.10 14.75 -15.29
N VAL A 78 -7.84 14.41 -14.02
CA VAL A 78 -6.56 14.71 -13.36
C VAL A 78 -5.39 14.03 -14.09
N ALA A 79 -5.52 12.75 -14.46
CA ALA A 79 -4.49 12.04 -15.21
C ALA A 79 -4.18 12.71 -16.56
N ALA A 80 -5.22 13.14 -17.29
CA ALA A 80 -5.09 13.85 -18.55
C ALA A 80 -4.42 15.22 -18.36
N LEU A 81 -4.87 16.00 -17.38
CA LEU A 81 -4.30 17.31 -17.05
C LEU A 81 -2.82 17.19 -16.69
N LEU A 82 -2.48 16.26 -15.79
CA LEU A 82 -1.10 15.98 -15.41
C LEU A 82 -0.23 15.58 -16.61
N SER A 83 -0.79 14.79 -17.54
CA SER A 83 -0.09 14.41 -18.77
C SER A 83 0.16 15.59 -19.69
N VAL A 84 -0.77 16.55 -19.78
CA VAL A 84 -0.61 17.78 -20.58
C VAL A 84 0.41 18.72 -19.95
N VAL A 85 0.24 19.03 -18.65
CA VAL A 85 1.12 19.95 -17.90
C VAL A 85 2.58 19.50 -17.95
N ASN A 86 2.83 18.19 -17.90
CA ASN A 86 4.19 17.64 -17.88
C ASN A 86 4.71 17.26 -19.26
N GLY A 87 4.06 17.72 -20.34
CA GLY A 87 4.51 17.50 -21.71
C GLY A 87 4.64 16.02 -22.08
N ARG A 88 3.73 15.18 -21.58
CA ARG A 88 3.73 13.70 -21.72
C ARG A 88 4.98 13.00 -21.17
N ARG A 89 5.84 13.71 -20.43
CA ARG A 89 6.93 13.09 -19.69
C ARG A 89 6.34 12.54 -18.41
N HIS A 90 6.27 11.21 -18.29
CA HIS A 90 5.77 10.49 -17.10
C HIS A 90 6.66 10.65 -15.85
N GLY A 91 7.29 11.81 -15.65
CA GLY A 91 8.21 12.11 -14.56
C GLY A 91 7.55 12.54 -13.24
N ILE A 92 6.21 12.59 -13.18
CA ILE A 92 5.46 12.97 -11.97
C ILE A 92 5.52 11.86 -10.92
N TRP A 93 5.52 10.61 -11.39
CA TRP A 93 5.69 9.44 -10.55
C TRP A 93 6.98 8.78 -10.99
N ALA A 94 7.95 8.73 -10.08
CA ALA A 94 9.15 7.95 -10.34
C ALA A 94 8.70 6.51 -10.71
N PRO A 95 9.26 5.89 -11.76
CA PRO A 95 8.77 4.61 -12.30
C PRO A 95 8.67 3.52 -11.23
N ASP A 96 9.50 3.63 -10.19
CA ASP A 96 9.56 2.78 -9.02
C ASP A 96 8.32 2.83 -8.12
N THR A 97 7.46 3.81 -8.31
CA THR A 97 6.19 3.99 -7.58
C THR A 97 4.97 3.50 -8.36
N THR A 98 5.15 2.88 -9.52
CA THR A 98 4.03 2.34 -10.29
C THR A 98 3.71 0.90 -9.89
N VAL A 99 2.42 0.53 -9.86
CA VAL A 99 1.97 -0.86 -9.65
C VAL A 99 2.69 -1.82 -10.60
N LEU A 100 2.80 -1.48 -11.88
CA LEU A 100 3.44 -2.32 -12.89
C LEU A 100 4.93 -2.54 -12.61
N PHE A 101 5.66 -1.50 -12.22
CA PHE A 101 7.06 -1.65 -11.85
C PHE A 101 7.21 -2.50 -10.60
N ASN A 102 6.38 -2.30 -9.58
CA ASN A 102 6.49 -3.09 -8.36
C ASN A 102 6.09 -4.54 -8.56
N LEU A 103 5.14 -4.85 -9.46
CA LEU A 103 4.88 -6.21 -9.92
C LEU A 103 6.10 -6.82 -10.62
N ARG A 104 6.86 -6.03 -11.39
CA ARG A 104 8.12 -6.48 -11.99
C ARG A 104 9.19 -6.72 -10.93
N VAL A 105 9.35 -5.82 -9.95
CA VAL A 105 10.24 -6.03 -8.80
C VAL A 105 9.85 -7.30 -8.05
N ALA A 106 8.55 -7.56 -7.87
CA ALA A 106 8.08 -8.79 -7.26
C ALA A 106 8.43 -10.03 -8.08
N ALA A 107 8.29 -9.97 -9.40
CA ALA A 107 8.72 -11.05 -10.27
C ALA A 107 10.25 -11.28 -10.24
N THR A 108 11.04 -10.22 -10.04
CA THR A 108 12.50 -10.29 -9.83
C THR A 108 12.83 -10.90 -8.47
N GLU A 109 12.11 -10.52 -7.41
CA GLU A 109 12.29 -11.04 -6.04
C GLU A 109 12.12 -12.54 -5.96
N LEU A 110 11.14 -13.10 -6.67
CA LEU A 110 10.94 -14.56 -6.71
C LEU A 110 12.16 -15.32 -7.20
N ARG A 111 12.94 -14.70 -8.09
CA ARG A 111 14.16 -15.28 -8.66
C ARG A 111 15.38 -15.01 -7.78
N HIS A 112 15.31 -13.97 -6.95
CA HIS A 112 16.40 -13.52 -6.08
C HIS A 112 15.89 -13.22 -4.67
N PRO A 113 15.41 -14.24 -3.93
CA PRO A 113 14.72 -14.05 -2.65
C PRO A 113 15.62 -13.47 -1.54
N GLN A 114 16.94 -13.56 -1.70
CA GLN A 114 17.94 -13.08 -0.74
C GLN A 114 18.50 -11.68 -1.09
N ALA A 115 18.14 -11.12 -2.25
CA ALA A 115 18.66 -9.81 -2.65
C ALA A 115 18.09 -8.69 -1.76
N SER A 116 18.89 -7.66 -1.50
CA SER A 116 18.41 -6.43 -0.84
C SER A 116 17.39 -5.72 -1.73
N THR A 117 16.57 -4.86 -1.12
CA THR A 117 15.55 -4.12 -1.89
C THR A 117 16.19 -3.19 -2.92
N GLY A 118 17.29 -2.52 -2.56
CA GLY A 118 18.08 -1.70 -3.49
C GLY A 118 18.62 -2.51 -4.66
N ALA A 119 19.16 -3.71 -4.41
CA ALA A 119 19.60 -4.62 -5.47
C ALA A 119 18.45 -5.04 -6.39
N LEU A 120 17.28 -5.40 -5.84
CA LEU A 120 16.12 -5.77 -6.66
C LEU A 120 15.62 -4.63 -7.55
N MET A 121 15.59 -3.39 -7.05
CA MET A 121 15.23 -2.22 -7.84
C MET A 121 16.22 -2.02 -8.98
N ARG A 122 17.54 -2.05 -8.70
CA ARG A 122 18.60 -1.93 -9.72
C ARG A 122 18.51 -3.04 -10.77
N MET A 123 18.31 -4.29 -10.35
CA MET A 123 18.15 -5.44 -11.25
C MET A 123 16.90 -5.30 -12.13
N THR A 124 15.80 -4.81 -11.57
CA THR A 124 14.54 -4.61 -12.32
C THR A 124 14.67 -3.48 -13.34
N VAL A 125 15.32 -2.36 -12.98
CA VAL A 125 15.62 -1.26 -13.90
C VAL A 125 16.55 -1.74 -15.02
N LYS A 126 17.66 -2.41 -14.67
CA LYS A 126 18.61 -2.96 -15.66
C LYS A 126 17.92 -3.91 -16.63
N SER A 127 17.15 -4.88 -16.12
CA SER A 127 16.37 -5.79 -16.97
C SER A 127 15.36 -5.07 -17.86
N HIS A 128 14.85 -3.91 -17.46
CA HIS A 128 13.94 -3.13 -18.30
C HIS A 128 14.70 -2.37 -19.39
N ALA A 129 15.83 -1.75 -19.04
CA ALA A 129 16.71 -1.05 -19.96
C ALA A 129 17.28 -2.00 -21.03
N ASP A 130 17.76 -3.18 -20.63
CA ASP A 130 18.31 -4.19 -21.54
C ASP A 130 17.26 -4.63 -22.59
N ARG A 131 15.98 -4.74 -22.21
CA ARG A 131 14.87 -5.07 -23.12
C ARG A 131 14.47 -3.95 -24.07
N LEU A 132 14.69 -2.70 -23.66
CA LEU A 132 14.45 -1.53 -24.50
C LEU A 132 15.63 -1.30 -25.46
N GLY A 133 16.85 -1.57 -24.99
CA GLY A 133 18.08 -1.49 -25.78
C GLY A 133 18.29 -2.66 -26.75
N SER A 134 17.71 -3.83 -26.48
CA SER A 134 17.77 -5.00 -27.38
C SER A 134 16.74 -4.98 -28.52
N ARG A 135 16.00 -3.88 -28.71
CA ARG A 135 15.19 -3.64 -29.92
C ARG A 135 16.03 -2.89 -30.95
N GLY A 136 16.97 -3.59 -31.58
CA GLY A 136 17.45 -3.21 -32.91
C GLY A 136 16.37 -3.49 -33.97
N PRO A 137 16.44 -2.88 -35.17
CA PRO A 137 15.37 -2.94 -36.18
C PRO A 137 15.16 -4.31 -36.83
N ASP A 138 16.04 -5.29 -36.63
CA ASP A 138 16.03 -6.52 -37.40
C ASP A 138 15.88 -7.74 -36.50
N THR A 139 14.64 -8.18 -36.33
CA THR A 139 14.19 -9.57 -36.58
C THR A 139 12.75 -9.73 -36.10
N ALA A 140 11.86 -9.87 -37.08
CA ALA A 140 10.51 -10.34 -36.88
C ALA A 140 10.49 -11.78 -36.32
N ALA A 141 9.34 -12.13 -35.74
CA ALA A 141 8.87 -13.46 -35.34
C ALA A 141 9.13 -13.89 -33.87
N GLY A 142 8.08 -13.71 -33.05
CA GLY A 142 7.53 -14.89 -32.39
C GLY A 142 7.99 -15.24 -30.97
N ALA A 143 8.44 -14.28 -30.15
CA ALA A 143 8.32 -14.46 -28.71
C ALA A 143 6.97 -13.85 -28.28
N PRO A 144 5.87 -14.64 -28.17
CA PRO A 144 4.64 -14.11 -27.64
C PRO A 144 4.94 -13.52 -26.27
N LEU A 145 4.36 -12.35 -25.98
CA LEU A 145 4.12 -11.90 -24.62
C LEU A 145 3.56 -13.10 -23.86
N ALA A 146 4.41 -13.85 -23.15
CA ALA A 146 3.91 -14.89 -22.28
C ALA A 146 3.04 -14.13 -21.28
N PRO A 147 1.70 -14.27 -21.34
CA PRO A 147 0.84 -13.46 -20.51
C PRO A 147 1.22 -13.77 -19.05
N PRO A 148 1.20 -12.77 -18.16
CA PRO A 148 1.48 -12.98 -16.73
C PRO A 148 0.62 -14.12 -16.12
N CYS A 149 -0.46 -14.50 -16.82
CA CYS A 149 -1.39 -15.57 -16.53
C CYS A 149 -0.77 -16.99 -16.42
N ARG A 150 0.35 -17.33 -17.10
CA ARG A 150 0.96 -18.68 -16.93
C ARG A 150 1.70 -18.86 -15.59
N ARG A 151 1.85 -17.81 -14.80
CA ARG A 151 2.40 -17.86 -13.42
C ARG A 151 1.33 -17.71 -12.33
N ALA A 152 0.06 -17.99 -12.64
CA ALA A 152 -1.02 -17.97 -11.65
C ALA A 152 -0.74 -18.89 -10.43
N ARG A 153 0.02 -19.99 -10.61
CA ARG A 153 0.47 -20.86 -9.50
C ARG A 153 1.44 -20.22 -8.51
N LEU A 154 2.08 -19.10 -8.86
CA LEU A 154 2.97 -18.36 -7.96
C LEU A 154 2.26 -17.22 -7.22
N VAL A 155 1.05 -16.85 -7.61
CA VAL A 155 0.33 -15.68 -7.08
C VAL A 155 -0.06 -15.83 -5.61
N PRO A 156 -0.59 -16.97 -5.12
CA PRO A 156 -0.94 -17.10 -3.70
C PRO A 156 0.30 -17.11 -2.79
N GLY A 157 1.35 -17.84 -3.19
CA GLY A 157 2.61 -17.91 -2.43
C GLY A 157 3.37 -16.57 -2.41
N LEU A 158 3.36 -15.84 -3.52
CA LEU A 158 3.81 -14.44 -3.59
C LEU A 158 3.02 -13.56 -2.64
N TRP A 159 1.70 -13.64 -2.71
CA TRP A 159 0.80 -12.79 -1.95
C TRP A 159 0.98 -13.03 -0.45
N PHE A 160 1.04 -14.29 -0.02
CA PHE A 160 1.29 -14.64 1.39
C PHE A 160 2.67 -14.18 1.85
N ARG A 161 3.72 -14.45 1.06
CA ARG A 161 5.09 -13.98 1.37
C ARG A 161 5.19 -12.45 1.38
N ARG A 162 4.41 -11.75 0.56
CA ARG A 162 4.36 -10.29 0.52
C ARG A 162 3.54 -9.69 1.63
N LEU A 163 2.45 -10.33 2.04
CA LEU A 163 1.70 -9.99 3.23
C LEU A 163 2.62 -10.07 4.46
N ILE A 164 3.44 -11.11 4.53
CA ILE A 164 4.53 -11.28 5.51
C ILE A 164 5.54 -10.12 5.44
N THR A 165 6.01 -9.70 4.25
CA THR A 165 6.93 -8.56 4.11
C THR A 165 6.27 -7.21 4.48
N LEU A 166 4.99 -7.04 4.18
CA LEU A 166 4.16 -5.92 4.63
C LEU A 166 3.93 -5.91 6.13
N THR A 167 4.19 -7.00 6.83
CA THR A 167 3.87 -7.15 8.26
C THR A 167 5.08 -7.42 9.16
N GLY A 168 6.27 -7.73 8.60
CA GLY A 168 7.56 -7.85 9.31
C GLY A 168 8.03 -6.55 9.98
N GLN A 169 9.30 -6.34 10.35
CA GLN A 169 9.68 -5.08 11.02
C GLN A 169 9.71 -3.88 10.07
N GLU A 170 9.38 -2.69 10.56
CA GLU A 170 9.66 -1.44 9.84
C GLU A 170 11.19 -1.31 9.73
N THR A 171 11.71 -1.27 8.50
CA THR A 171 13.15 -1.13 8.23
C THR A 171 13.54 0.31 7.88
N PHE A 172 12.74 1.05 7.11
CA PHE A 172 13.11 2.38 6.62
C PHE A 172 13.24 3.46 7.71
N VAL A 173 12.20 3.64 8.53
CA VAL A 173 12.18 4.55 9.69
C VAL A 173 13.17 4.07 10.75
N ARG A 174 13.25 2.76 11.01
CA ARG A 174 14.21 2.20 11.97
C ARG A 174 15.67 2.46 11.57
N HIS A 175 16.02 2.22 10.31
CA HIS A 175 17.36 2.51 9.79
C HIS A 175 17.66 4.01 9.80
N THR A 176 16.71 4.86 9.42
CA THR A 176 16.94 6.31 9.27
C THR A 176 16.89 7.09 10.59
N LEU A 177 16.05 6.69 11.55
CA LEU A 177 15.89 7.39 12.84
C LEU A 177 16.76 6.83 13.97
N ILE A 178 17.03 5.51 13.97
CA ILE A 178 17.67 4.85 15.12
C ILE A 178 19.10 4.40 14.80
N GLN A 179 19.36 3.89 13.59
CA GLN A 179 20.63 3.20 13.29
C GLN A 179 21.64 4.03 12.50
N MET A 180 21.19 4.92 11.62
CA MET A 180 22.07 5.85 10.91
C MET A 180 21.88 7.24 11.46
N SER A 181 22.97 7.89 11.89
CA SER A 181 23.07 9.34 12.05
C SER A 181 22.98 10.01 10.67
N ALA A 182 21.81 9.89 10.04
CA ALA A 182 21.55 10.44 8.73
C ALA A 182 21.64 11.97 8.79
N ALA A 183 22.31 12.58 7.81
CA ALA A 183 22.46 14.03 7.76
C ALA A 183 21.09 14.73 7.89
N GLY A 184 20.98 15.61 8.89
CA GLY A 184 19.74 16.33 9.21
C GLY A 184 18.87 15.72 10.32
N TYR A 185 19.24 14.58 10.91
CA TYR A 185 18.58 14.02 12.09
C TYR A 185 19.48 14.09 13.32
N ALA A 186 18.94 14.59 14.44
CA ALA A 186 19.64 14.61 15.71
C ALA A 186 19.82 13.17 16.23
N PRO A 187 21.01 12.79 16.71
CA PRO A 187 21.21 11.49 17.32
C PRO A 187 20.34 11.36 18.58
N ILE A 188 19.69 10.21 18.76
CA ILE A 188 18.93 9.92 19.97
C ILE A 188 19.93 9.72 21.12
N ALA A 189 20.04 10.72 22.01
CA ALA A 189 21.05 10.74 23.08
C ALA A 189 20.82 9.66 24.16
N SER A 190 19.61 9.12 24.28
CA SER A 190 19.26 8.11 25.29
C SER A 190 19.02 6.74 24.67
N ARG A 191 19.78 5.75 25.13
CA ARG A 191 19.61 4.33 24.75
C ARG A 191 18.21 3.80 25.08
N LEU A 192 17.62 4.26 26.18
CA LEU A 192 16.28 3.87 26.60
C LEU A 192 15.22 4.44 25.65
N VAL A 193 15.37 5.71 25.25
CA VAL A 193 14.48 6.33 24.25
C VAL A 193 14.59 5.62 22.90
N ALA A 194 15.81 5.28 22.47
CA ALA A 194 16.03 4.50 21.26
C ALA A 194 15.34 3.13 21.31
N GLN A 195 15.46 2.42 22.44
CA GLN A 195 14.78 1.12 22.66
C GLN A 195 13.25 1.24 22.66
N LEU A 196 12.69 2.29 23.27
CA LEU A 196 11.25 2.53 23.28
C LEU A 196 10.72 2.85 21.88
N ILE A 197 11.42 3.71 21.12
CA ILE A 197 11.06 4.02 19.73
C ILE A 197 11.17 2.76 18.87
N ASP A 198 12.23 1.95 19.05
CA ASP A 198 12.41 0.69 18.34
C ASP A 198 11.26 -0.30 18.60
N THR A 199 10.90 -0.45 19.87
CA THR A 199 9.81 -1.31 20.31
C THR A 199 8.47 -0.82 19.76
N ASN A 200 8.23 0.49 19.77
CA ASN A 200 7.03 1.09 19.22
C ASN A 200 6.92 0.82 17.70
N LEU A 201 7.96 1.14 16.93
CA LEU A 201 8.00 0.91 15.48
C LEU A 201 7.83 -0.57 15.12
N ARG A 202 8.29 -1.48 15.98
CA ARG A 202 8.14 -2.92 15.79
C ARG A 202 6.73 -3.42 16.11
N LEU A 203 6.14 -2.98 17.22
CA LEU A 203 4.92 -3.59 17.76
C LEU A 203 3.63 -2.86 17.37
N TRP A 204 3.69 -1.57 17.06
CA TRP A 204 2.49 -0.76 16.85
C TRP A 204 1.63 -1.24 15.67
N PHE A 205 2.26 -1.60 14.55
CA PHE A 205 1.56 -2.14 13.39
C PHE A 205 0.92 -3.50 13.69
N PRO A 206 1.64 -4.50 14.24
CA PRO A 206 1.01 -5.75 14.71
C PRO A 206 -0.16 -5.55 15.67
N VAL A 207 0.00 -4.68 16.67
CA VAL A 207 -1.04 -4.38 17.67
C VAL A 207 -2.27 -3.79 17.00
N LEU A 208 -2.11 -2.82 16.08
CA LEU A 208 -3.23 -2.22 15.37
C LEU A 208 -3.90 -3.19 14.40
N CYS A 209 -3.16 -4.07 13.73
CA CYS A 209 -3.76 -5.14 12.93
C CYS A 209 -4.53 -6.14 13.80
N GLY A 210 -3.99 -6.50 14.97
CA GLY A 210 -4.68 -7.34 15.95
C GLY A 210 -5.97 -6.70 16.43
N ALA A 211 -5.92 -5.42 16.79
CA ALA A 211 -7.10 -4.65 17.19
C ALA A 211 -8.10 -4.54 16.03
N PHE A 212 -7.65 -4.32 14.80
CA PHE A 212 -8.51 -4.28 13.63
C PHE A 212 -9.27 -5.59 13.41
N VAL A 213 -8.62 -6.74 13.60
CA VAL A 213 -9.28 -8.05 13.54
C VAL A 213 -10.26 -8.21 14.69
N LEU A 214 -9.86 -7.82 15.89
CA LEU A 214 -10.69 -7.93 17.10
C LEU A 214 -11.98 -7.11 17.01
N TYR A 215 -11.89 -5.88 16.48
CA TYR A 215 -13.02 -4.97 16.33
C TYR A 215 -13.67 -5.03 14.93
N GLY A 216 -13.16 -5.86 14.01
CA GLY A 216 -13.52 -5.81 12.60
C GLY A 216 -15.00 -6.04 12.32
N ARG A 217 -15.69 -6.84 13.15
CA ARG A 217 -17.14 -7.08 13.04
C ARG A 217 -18.00 -5.86 13.40
N GLN A 218 -17.45 -4.95 14.21
CA GLN A 218 -18.13 -3.72 14.62
C GLN A 218 -17.92 -2.60 13.58
N MET A 219 -17.05 -2.82 12.59
CA MET A 219 -16.77 -1.85 11.54
C MET A 219 -17.70 -2.04 10.35
N PRO A 220 -18.04 -0.96 9.63
CA PRO A 220 -18.76 -1.06 8.36
C PRO A 220 -18.00 -1.95 7.36
N ALA A 221 -18.71 -2.88 6.72
CA ALA A 221 -18.10 -3.84 5.78
C ALA A 221 -17.32 -3.14 4.64
N ALA A 222 -17.79 -1.97 4.20
CA ALA A 222 -17.11 -1.14 3.21
C ALA A 222 -15.71 -0.69 3.66
N THR A 223 -15.58 -0.29 4.93
CA THR A 223 -14.31 0.10 5.55
C THR A 223 -13.37 -1.10 5.66
N VAL A 224 -13.89 -2.26 6.09
CA VAL A 224 -13.09 -3.49 6.17
C VAL A 224 -12.56 -3.90 4.80
N ALA A 225 -13.42 -3.84 3.78
CA ALA A 225 -13.05 -4.12 2.40
C ALA A 225 -12.01 -3.13 1.85
N LEU A 226 -12.17 -1.83 2.13
CA LEU A 226 -11.21 -0.80 1.73
C LEU A 226 -9.82 -1.08 2.33
N VAL A 227 -9.75 -1.32 3.64
CA VAL A 227 -8.49 -1.62 4.33
C VAL A 227 -7.86 -2.90 3.77
N ALA A 228 -8.65 -3.95 3.54
CA ALA A 228 -8.17 -5.20 2.96
C ALA A 228 -7.62 -5.01 1.53
N VAL A 229 -8.32 -4.26 0.68
CA VAL A 229 -7.89 -3.95 -0.69
C VAL A 229 -6.60 -3.13 -0.67
N MET A 230 -6.50 -2.13 0.20
CA MET A 230 -5.30 -1.31 0.32
C MET A 230 -4.10 -2.12 0.84
N ILE A 231 -4.28 -2.97 1.86
CA ILE A 231 -3.23 -3.89 2.32
C ILE A 231 -2.82 -4.83 1.18
N ALA A 232 -3.78 -5.41 0.45
CA ALA A 232 -3.49 -6.30 -0.67
C ALA A 232 -2.71 -5.59 -1.79
N LEU A 233 -3.12 -4.39 -2.20
CA LEU A 233 -2.42 -3.61 -3.23
C LEU A 233 -1.04 -3.19 -2.78
N GLN A 234 -0.90 -2.68 -1.56
CA GLN A 234 0.39 -2.30 -1.01
C GLN A 234 1.32 -3.51 -0.85
N SER A 235 0.77 -4.71 -0.69
CA SER A 235 1.55 -5.96 -0.64
C SER A 235 2.22 -6.25 -1.98
N LEU A 236 1.52 -5.92 -3.07
CA LEU A 236 2.01 -6.09 -4.44
C LEU A 236 3.01 -5.00 -4.83
N VAL A 237 2.97 -3.86 -4.15
CA VAL A 237 3.72 -2.65 -4.50
C VAL A 237 5.09 -2.56 -3.78
N GLN A 238 5.48 -3.53 -2.94
CA GLN A 238 6.55 -3.26 -1.98
C GLN A 238 7.98 -3.20 -2.53
N THR A 239 8.52 -1.97 -2.57
CA THR A 239 9.94 -1.67 -2.40
C THR A 239 10.30 -0.93 -1.10
N ARG A 240 9.36 -0.52 -0.23
CA ARG A 240 9.70 0.03 1.11
C ARG A 240 8.56 -0.20 2.13
N SER A 241 8.89 -0.29 3.42
CA SER A 241 7.98 -0.29 4.59
C SER A 241 7.05 0.94 4.71
N ARG A 242 7.21 1.93 3.83
CA ARG A 242 6.50 3.21 3.75
C ARG A 242 4.98 3.12 3.77
N TYR A 243 4.41 2.13 3.07
CA TYR A 243 2.97 2.04 2.89
C TYR A 243 2.19 1.69 4.18
N ARG A 244 2.87 1.08 5.17
CA ARG A 244 2.29 0.87 6.51
C ARG A 244 1.92 2.18 7.17
N MET A 245 2.77 3.21 7.03
CA MET A 245 2.52 4.53 7.61
C MET A 245 1.28 5.20 7.02
N ALA A 246 0.90 4.86 5.79
CA ALA A 246 -0.32 5.36 5.16
C ALA A 246 -1.58 4.63 5.65
N VAL A 247 -1.51 3.32 5.94
CA VAL A 247 -2.68 2.53 6.38
C VAL A 247 -2.91 2.62 7.89
N LEU A 248 -1.84 2.86 8.66
CA LEU A 248 -1.88 2.96 10.11
C LEU A 248 -2.93 3.96 10.64
N PRO A 249 -3.01 5.21 10.13
CA PRO A 249 -4.03 6.17 10.58
C PRO A 249 -5.47 5.68 10.31
N VAL A 250 -5.68 5.01 9.18
CA VAL A 250 -7.00 4.49 8.78
C VAL A 250 -7.42 3.35 9.70
N ILE A 251 -6.51 2.40 9.95
CA ILE A 251 -6.74 1.31 10.90
C ILE A 251 -7.01 1.89 12.29
N ALA A 252 -6.13 2.76 12.78
CA ALA A 252 -6.23 3.33 14.13
C ALA A 252 -7.54 4.11 14.34
N ALA A 253 -7.95 4.94 13.39
CA ALA A 253 -9.18 5.70 13.49
C ALA A 253 -10.42 4.81 13.52
N ASN A 254 -10.49 3.78 12.67
CA ASN A 254 -11.64 2.88 12.63
C ASN A 254 -11.66 1.92 13.82
N VAL A 255 -10.50 1.47 14.31
CA VAL A 255 -10.38 0.73 15.58
C VAL A 255 -10.85 1.59 16.74
N ALA A 256 -10.41 2.85 16.83
CA ALA A 256 -10.82 3.75 17.91
C ALA A 256 -12.33 4.02 17.88
N ALA A 257 -12.89 4.26 16.69
CA ALA A 257 -14.34 4.45 16.53
C ALA A 257 -15.14 3.21 16.94
N ALA A 258 -14.71 2.02 16.51
CA ALA A 258 -15.36 0.77 16.91
C ALA A 258 -15.24 0.51 18.43
N ALA A 259 -14.05 0.70 19.00
CA ALA A 259 -13.80 0.52 20.42
C ALA A 259 -14.59 1.50 21.31
N TRP A 260 -14.89 2.71 20.81
CA TRP A 260 -15.70 3.70 21.52
C TRP A 260 -17.20 3.40 21.47
N GLY A 261 -17.67 2.67 20.45
CA GLY A 261 -19.07 2.27 20.31
C GLY A 261 -19.47 1.21 21.33
N ASP A 262 -19.22 -0.06 21.00
CA ASP A 262 -19.64 -1.22 21.81
C ASP A 262 -18.51 -1.81 22.65
N GLY A 263 -17.27 -1.32 22.49
CA GLY A 263 -16.10 -1.79 23.20
C GLY A 263 -15.78 -3.28 22.98
N LEU A 264 -15.08 -3.89 23.94
CA LEU A 264 -14.71 -5.32 23.88
C LEU A 264 -15.91 -6.26 24.12
N ALA A 265 -17.06 -5.75 24.57
CA ALA A 265 -18.22 -6.57 24.91
C ALA A 265 -18.81 -7.30 23.68
N ALA A 266 -18.59 -6.78 22.48
CA ALA A 266 -19.03 -7.38 21.23
C ALA A 266 -17.99 -8.33 20.59
N ALA A 267 -16.78 -8.47 21.15
CA ALA A 267 -15.78 -9.41 20.65
C ALA A 267 -16.02 -10.81 21.20
N ASN A 268 -16.05 -11.83 20.33
CA ASN A 268 -16.18 -13.21 20.77
C ASN A 268 -14.82 -13.94 20.86
N ALA A 269 -14.83 -15.15 21.40
CA ALA A 269 -13.62 -15.96 21.55
C ALA A 269 -12.88 -16.20 20.22
N GLN A 270 -13.60 -16.32 19.11
CA GLN A 270 -13.00 -16.46 17.79
C GLN A 270 -12.21 -15.21 17.39
N ASP A 271 -12.74 -14.02 17.64
CA ASP A 271 -12.08 -12.75 17.30
C ASP A 271 -10.80 -12.55 18.12
N ILE A 272 -10.83 -12.92 19.40
CA ILE A 272 -9.67 -12.88 20.30
C ILE A 272 -8.58 -13.84 19.81
N VAL A 273 -8.95 -15.09 19.49
CA VAL A 273 -8.01 -16.10 19.00
C VAL A 273 -7.40 -15.68 17.66
N MET A 274 -8.23 -15.20 16.72
CA MET A 274 -7.76 -14.74 15.41
C MET A 274 -6.85 -13.51 15.52
N SER A 275 -7.19 -12.56 16.39
CA SER A 275 -6.34 -11.41 16.70
C SER A 275 -4.98 -11.85 17.24
N GLY A 276 -4.96 -12.79 18.19
CA GLY A 276 -3.74 -13.37 18.75
C GLY A 276 -2.88 -14.08 17.70
N ILE A 277 -3.50 -14.89 16.82
CA ILE A 277 -2.82 -15.56 15.71
C ILE A 277 -2.21 -14.54 14.76
N VAL A 278 -2.97 -13.51 14.35
CA VAL A 278 -2.46 -12.46 13.47
C VAL A 278 -1.28 -11.77 14.13
N MET A 279 -1.40 -11.28 15.36
CA MET A 279 -0.30 -10.64 16.08
C MET A 279 0.94 -11.54 16.18
N ALA A 280 0.78 -12.82 16.54
CA ALA A 280 1.87 -13.76 16.62
C ALA A 280 2.57 -13.94 15.26
N LEU A 281 1.80 -14.10 14.18
CA LEU A 281 2.35 -14.18 12.82
C LEU A 281 3.15 -12.92 12.46
N LEU A 282 2.62 -11.72 12.76
CA LEU A 282 3.31 -10.47 12.40
C LEU A 282 4.57 -10.22 13.25
N ILE A 283 4.59 -10.67 14.51
CA ILE A 283 5.73 -10.51 15.42
C ILE A 283 6.84 -11.54 15.16
N CYS A 284 6.45 -12.78 14.87
CA CYS A 284 7.37 -13.91 14.69
C CYS A 284 7.96 -13.99 13.28
N VAL A 285 7.36 -13.31 12.29
CA VAL A 285 7.92 -13.20 10.95
C VAL A 285 9.21 -12.35 10.99
N PRO A 286 10.36 -12.92 10.61
CA PRO A 286 11.60 -12.17 10.57
C PRO A 286 11.54 -11.08 9.49
N PRO A 287 12.08 -9.88 9.74
CA PRO A 287 12.16 -8.86 8.71
C PRO A 287 13.05 -9.33 7.56
N ARG A 288 12.79 -8.78 6.38
CA ARG A 288 13.69 -8.96 5.25
C ARG A 288 15.07 -8.38 5.60
N PRO A 289 16.17 -9.09 5.31
CA PRO A 289 17.50 -8.51 5.47
C PRO A 289 17.68 -7.33 4.50
N GLU A 290 17.82 -6.12 5.03
CA GLU A 290 18.26 -4.95 4.29
C GLU A 290 19.79 -4.85 4.40
N ALA A 291 20.49 -5.75 3.73
CA ALA A 291 21.94 -5.69 3.62
C ALA A 291 22.33 -4.89 2.36
N ASP A 292 22.31 -3.57 2.47
CA ASP A 292 23.26 -2.69 1.78
C ASP A 292 23.95 -1.87 2.90
N ALA A 293 24.56 -2.54 3.88
CA ALA A 293 25.61 -1.91 4.68
C ALA A 293 26.80 -1.74 3.73
N VAL A 294 26.83 -0.60 3.05
CA VAL A 294 28.08 -0.12 2.46
C VAL A 294 29.02 0.12 3.66
N PRO A 295 30.17 -0.57 3.74
CA PRO A 295 31.18 -0.25 4.75
C PRO A 295 31.67 1.19 4.61
#